data_AF-A0A223S0D1-F1
#
_entry.id   AF-A0A223S0D1-F1
#
_cell.length_a   1.000
_cell.length_b   1.000
_cell.length_c   1.000
_cell.angle_alpha   90.00
_cell.angle_beta   90.00
_cell.angle_gamma   90.00
#
_symmetry.space_group_name_H-M   'P 1'
#
loop_
_entity.id
_entity.type
_entity.pdbx_description
1 polymer ?
#
loop_
_entity_poly.entity_id
_entity_poly.type
_entity_poly.pdbx_seq_one_letter_code
_entity_poly.pdbx_strand_id
1 'polypeptide(L)'
;MTRSGLKRASWEVNSTGDGELAVLPADTPEPVVVETCVRELAAALRRYNHDLVPEARLRLRLAIHHGTAVASPHGYRGKGIVAVARLVDSDVLRRALASSGADLAVIVSQPVFLDTVMQRHTGLEVTDFRCVRVVSKEFAEDAWIHVPGHDVHGLDLGRASEPDDPGAEKPSSPPTRAADRDAATSGGGPRDAKHYSAGHVVHNEFNDQVDASNGVIGMRFE
;
A
#
# COMPACT_ATOMS: atom_id res chain seq x y z
N MET A 1 -14.41 10.65 24.36
CA MET A 1 -13.28 9.71 24.15
C MET A 1 -13.74 8.62 23.22
N THR A 2 -13.06 8.44 22.10
CA THR A 2 -13.26 7.32 21.17
C THR A 2 -12.80 6.04 21.85
N ARG A 3 -13.50 4.91 21.65
CA ARG A 3 -13.20 3.63 22.34
C ARG A 3 -11.80 3.10 22.06
N SER A 4 -11.14 3.61 21.02
CA SER A 4 -9.76 3.29 20.68
C SER A 4 -8.70 4.06 21.49
N GLY A 5 -9.10 5.01 22.35
CA GLY A 5 -8.17 5.89 23.07
C GLY A 5 -7.53 6.98 22.19
N LEU A 6 -7.60 6.87 20.87
CA LEU A 6 -7.15 7.87 19.91
C LEU A 6 -8.01 9.12 20.01
N LYS A 7 -7.40 10.30 20.15
CA LYS A 7 -8.12 11.58 20.21
C LYS A 7 -8.45 12.05 18.80
N ARG A 8 -9.58 11.62 18.22
CA ARG A 8 -9.96 12.00 16.86
C ARG A 8 -10.00 13.53 16.60
N ALA A 9 -10.27 14.32 17.64
CA ALA A 9 -10.24 15.78 17.57
C ALA A 9 -8.84 16.39 17.35
N SER A 10 -7.77 15.62 17.57
CA SER A 10 -6.39 16.05 17.30
C SER A 10 -5.90 15.60 15.92
N TRP A 11 -6.77 15.03 15.08
CA TRP A 11 -6.42 14.65 13.72
C TRP A 11 -6.70 15.81 12.78
N GLU A 12 -5.79 16.06 11.85
CA GLU A 12 -6.05 17.00 10.77
C GLU A 12 -6.78 16.28 9.64
N VAL A 13 -8.02 16.67 9.41
CA VAL A 13 -8.96 15.94 8.55
C VAL A 13 -9.30 16.76 7.31
N ASN A 14 -9.13 16.16 6.14
CA ASN A 14 -9.64 16.65 4.86
C ASN A 14 -10.74 15.72 4.36
N SER A 15 -11.99 16.17 4.42
CA SER A 15 -13.12 15.42 3.85
C SER A 15 -13.25 15.69 2.36
N THR A 16 -13.35 14.62 1.58
CA THR A 16 -13.80 14.65 0.17
C THR A 16 -15.21 14.08 0.10
N GLY A 17 -15.99 14.40 -0.92
CA GLY A 17 -17.42 14.03 -0.97
C GLY A 17 -17.72 12.55 -0.71
N ASP A 18 -16.80 11.65 -1.03
CA ASP A 18 -16.87 10.20 -0.85
C ASP A 18 -15.75 9.64 0.06
N GLY A 19 -15.09 10.47 0.87
CA GLY A 19 -13.98 9.99 1.70
C GLY A 19 -13.45 10.98 2.72
N GLU A 20 -12.49 10.53 3.50
CA GLU A 20 -11.79 11.32 4.50
C GLU A 20 -10.31 10.97 4.50
N LEU A 21 -9.45 11.98 4.43
CA LEU A 21 -8.02 11.86 4.68
C LEU A 21 -7.73 12.45 6.05
N ALA A 22 -7.10 11.68 6.93
CA ALA A 22 -6.67 12.12 8.26
C ALA A 22 -5.17 11.98 8.41
N VAL A 23 -4.51 13.02 8.92
CA VAL A 23 -3.12 12.98 9.37
C VAL A 23 -3.12 12.96 10.90
N LEU A 24 -2.42 11.99 11.46
CA LEU A 24 -2.39 11.73 12.90
C LEU A 24 -1.24 12.51 13.56
N PRO A 25 -1.32 12.79 14.87
CA PRO A 25 -0.20 13.32 15.63
C PRO A 25 1.01 12.37 15.68
N ALA A 26 2.21 12.97 15.76
CA ALA A 26 3.50 12.29 15.86
C ALA A 26 3.58 11.18 16.89
N ASP A 27 2.99 11.42 18.05
CA ASP A 27 3.05 10.53 19.20
C ASP A 27 2.01 9.42 19.14
N THR A 28 1.23 9.34 18.05
CA THR A 28 0.22 8.30 17.89
C THR A 28 0.89 6.94 17.63
N PRO A 29 0.68 5.93 18.51
CA PRO A 29 1.29 4.63 18.29
C PRO A 29 0.63 3.91 17.10
N GLU A 30 1.40 3.60 16.06
CA GLU A 30 0.91 2.86 14.89
C GLU A 30 0.20 1.55 15.23
N PRO A 31 0.66 0.72 16.19
CA PRO A 31 -0.06 -0.50 16.57
C PRO A 31 -1.49 -0.25 17.07
N VAL A 32 -1.71 0.87 17.78
CA VAL A 32 -3.05 1.27 18.24
C VAL A 32 -3.95 1.62 17.06
N VAL A 33 -3.40 2.24 16.02
CA VAL A 33 -4.12 2.55 14.79
C VAL A 33 -4.46 1.27 14.01
N VAL A 34 -3.47 0.41 13.78
CA VAL A 34 -3.63 -0.81 12.97
C VAL A 34 -4.57 -1.82 13.63
N GLU A 35 -4.53 -1.96 14.95
CA GLU A 35 -5.35 -2.95 15.64
C GLU A 35 -6.59 -2.32 16.28
N THR A 36 -6.38 -1.45 17.25
CA THR A 36 -7.46 -1.00 18.13
C THR A 36 -8.42 -0.06 17.41
N CYS A 37 -7.92 0.86 16.57
CA CYS A 37 -8.79 1.71 15.76
C CYS A 37 -9.60 0.89 14.74
N VAL A 38 -8.94 -0.04 14.04
CA VAL A 38 -9.60 -0.91 13.05
C VAL A 38 -10.69 -1.76 13.70
N ARG A 39 -10.40 -2.39 14.84
CA ARG A 39 -11.38 -3.20 15.59
C ARG A 39 -12.59 -2.38 16.02
N GLU A 40 -12.37 -1.19 16.58
CA GLU A 40 -13.47 -0.32 17.03
C GLU A 40 -14.27 0.24 15.87
N LEU A 41 -13.63 0.56 14.74
CA LEU A 41 -14.30 0.99 13.51
C LEU A 41 -15.19 -0.13 12.96
N ALA A 42 -14.67 -1.35 12.84
CA ALA A 42 -15.46 -2.51 12.41
C ALA A 42 -16.66 -2.75 13.34
N ALA A 43 -16.46 -2.65 14.67
CA ALA A 43 -17.54 -2.79 15.62
C ALA A 43 -18.59 -1.67 15.52
N ALA A 44 -18.17 -0.44 15.21
CA ALA A 44 -19.06 0.69 15.00
C ALA A 44 -19.90 0.53 13.72
N LEU A 45 -19.28 0.11 12.62
CA LEU A 45 -19.98 -0.18 11.37
C LEU A 45 -21.02 -1.29 11.54
N ARG A 46 -20.67 -2.39 12.22
CA ARG A 46 -21.63 -3.46 12.53
C ARG A 46 -22.84 -2.96 13.33
N ARG A 47 -22.63 -2.06 14.29
CA ARG A 47 -23.73 -1.46 15.06
C ARG A 47 -24.58 -0.53 14.20
N TYR A 48 -23.96 0.26 13.33
CA TYR A 48 -24.65 1.18 12.44
C TYR A 48 -25.49 0.42 11.39
N ASN A 49 -24.95 -0.65 10.83
CA ASN A 49 -25.60 -1.46 9.80
C ASN A 49 -26.60 -2.48 10.35
N HIS A 50 -26.79 -2.58 11.67
CA HIS A 50 -27.59 -3.63 12.31
C HIS A 50 -29.02 -3.71 11.77
N ASP A 51 -29.66 -2.55 11.60
CA ASP A 51 -31.06 -2.43 11.17
C ASP A 51 -31.20 -2.08 9.68
N LEU A 52 -30.08 -2.08 8.93
CA LEU A 52 -30.06 -1.68 7.52
C LEU A 52 -30.14 -2.90 6.60
N VAL A 53 -30.99 -2.78 5.58
CA VAL A 53 -30.98 -3.70 4.44
C VAL A 53 -29.62 -3.66 3.73
N PRO A 54 -29.16 -4.75 3.10
CA PRO A 54 -27.84 -4.83 2.49
C PRO A 54 -27.47 -3.64 1.58
N GLU A 55 -28.43 -3.12 0.81
CA GLU A 55 -28.25 -2.01 -0.13
C GLU A 55 -28.09 -0.64 0.56
N ALA A 56 -28.48 -0.53 1.82
CA ALA A 56 -28.38 0.69 2.62
C ALA A 56 -27.21 0.65 3.62
N ARG A 57 -26.46 -0.47 3.69
CA ARG A 57 -25.33 -0.61 4.61
C ARG A 57 -24.20 0.33 4.24
N LEU A 58 -23.66 1.00 5.24
CA LEU A 58 -22.45 1.79 5.10
C LEU A 58 -21.23 0.87 5.05
N ARG A 59 -20.43 0.96 3.98
CA ARG A 59 -19.24 0.12 3.79
C ARG A 59 -18.03 1.00 3.51
N LEU A 60 -16.90 0.64 4.14
CA LEU A 60 -15.68 1.45 4.12
C LEU A 60 -14.48 0.70 3.56
N ARG A 61 -13.65 1.44 2.84
CA ARG A 61 -12.27 1.10 2.54
C ARG A 61 -11.35 1.99 3.35
N LEU A 62 -10.39 1.39 4.04
CA LEU A 62 -9.42 2.07 4.89
C LEU A 62 -8.00 1.77 4.42
N ALA A 63 -7.18 2.80 4.23
CA ALA A 63 -5.75 2.67 4.02
C ALA A 63 -4.97 3.34 5.16
N ILE A 64 -3.93 2.66 5.66
CA ILE A 64 -3.03 3.17 6.69
C ILE A 64 -1.61 3.16 6.12
N HIS A 65 -0.94 4.31 6.15
CA HIS A 65 0.40 4.47 5.61
C HIS A 65 1.25 5.36 6.51
N HIS A 66 2.55 5.07 6.59
CA HIS A 66 3.55 5.93 7.20
C HIS A 66 4.43 6.56 6.12
N GLY A 67 4.44 7.89 6.05
CA GLY A 67 5.23 8.62 5.06
C GLY A 67 5.02 10.13 5.13
N THR A 68 5.66 10.85 4.21
CA THR A 68 5.69 12.32 4.23
C THR A 68 4.32 12.94 3.94
N ALA A 69 3.89 13.83 4.84
CA ALA A 69 2.72 14.68 4.71
C ALA A 69 3.11 16.12 5.11
N VAL A 70 3.03 17.04 4.16
CA VAL A 70 3.37 18.45 4.33
C VAL A 70 2.09 19.26 4.22
N ALA A 71 1.83 20.10 5.23
CA ALA A 71 0.69 21.00 5.24
C ALA A 71 0.77 21.99 4.06
N SER A 72 -0.38 22.29 3.49
CA SER A 72 -0.56 23.14 2.31
C SER A 72 -1.87 23.93 2.47
N PRO A 73 -2.05 25.09 1.81
CA PRO A 73 -3.31 25.84 1.89
C PRO A 73 -4.57 25.07 1.48
N HIS A 74 -4.42 23.90 0.83
CA HIS A 74 -5.50 23.05 0.34
C HIS A 74 -5.51 21.66 1.01
N GLY A 75 -4.97 21.54 2.22
CA GLY A 75 -4.84 20.26 2.94
C GLY A 75 -3.39 19.77 2.96
N TYR A 76 -3.14 18.51 2.63
CA TYR A 76 -1.79 17.94 2.66
C TYR A 76 -1.25 17.54 1.28
N ARG A 77 0.07 17.58 1.14
CA ARG A 77 0.81 17.08 -0.03
C ARG A 77 1.99 16.25 0.43
N GLY A 78 2.50 15.36 -0.42
CA GLY A 78 3.66 14.54 -0.10
C GLY A 78 3.49 13.11 -0.60
N LYS A 79 4.58 12.34 -0.54
CA LYS A 79 4.57 10.95 -1.02
C LYS A 79 3.63 10.08 -0.19
N GLY A 80 3.51 10.34 1.11
CA GLY A 80 2.59 9.61 1.98
C GLY A 80 1.12 9.86 1.64
N ILE A 81 0.77 11.10 1.28
CA ILE A 81 -0.58 11.45 0.82
C ILE A 81 -0.92 10.76 -0.50
N VAL A 82 0.04 10.72 -1.44
CA VAL A 82 -0.14 10.00 -2.71
C VAL A 82 -0.28 8.50 -2.46
N ALA A 83 0.57 7.91 -1.62
CA ALA A 83 0.54 6.49 -1.31
C ALA A 83 -0.80 6.07 -0.69
N VAL A 84 -1.27 6.76 0.36
CA VAL A 84 -2.54 6.40 1.01
C VAL A 84 -3.73 6.52 0.05
N ALA A 85 -3.73 7.54 -0.81
CA ALA A 85 -4.78 7.74 -1.82
C ALA A 85 -4.77 6.61 -2.86
N ARG A 86 -3.58 6.18 -3.31
CA ARG A 86 -3.44 5.07 -4.27
C ARG A 86 -3.83 3.72 -3.64
N LEU A 87 -3.50 3.52 -2.36
CA LEU A 87 -3.85 2.31 -1.62
C LEU A 87 -5.38 2.20 -1.39
N VAL A 88 -6.03 3.27 -0.91
CA VAL A 88 -7.48 3.24 -0.63
C VAL A 88 -8.30 3.10 -1.91
N ASP A 89 -7.84 3.68 -3.01
CA ASP A 89 -8.50 3.61 -4.32
C ASP A 89 -8.14 2.37 -5.14
N SER A 90 -7.32 1.47 -4.60
CA SER A 90 -6.85 0.29 -5.34
C SER A 90 -7.98 -0.69 -5.66
N ASP A 91 -7.95 -1.25 -6.87
CA ASP A 91 -8.93 -2.25 -7.31
C ASP A 91 -8.89 -3.51 -6.45
N VAL A 92 -7.71 -3.86 -5.92
CA VAL A 92 -7.54 -5.01 -5.03
C VAL A 92 -8.30 -4.82 -3.72
N LEU A 93 -8.31 -3.61 -3.14
CA LEU A 93 -9.06 -3.31 -1.93
C LEU A 93 -10.57 -3.24 -2.20
N ARG A 94 -10.98 -2.68 -3.35
CA ARG A 94 -12.38 -2.71 -3.81
C ARG A 94 -12.90 -4.14 -3.94
N ARG A 95 -12.12 -5.03 -4.56
CA ARG A 95 -12.46 -6.45 -4.69
C ARG A 95 -12.49 -7.16 -3.34
N ALA A 96 -11.57 -6.85 -2.43
CA ALA A 96 -11.59 -7.42 -1.07
C ALA A 96 -12.90 -7.10 -0.34
N LEU A 97 -13.34 -5.84 -0.41
CA LEU A 97 -14.60 -5.43 0.19
C LEU A 97 -15.78 -6.12 -0.52
N ALA A 98 -15.85 -6.05 -1.85
CA ALA A 98 -16.94 -6.63 -2.63
C ALA A 98 -17.09 -8.15 -2.44
N SER A 99 -16.00 -8.90 -2.51
CA SER A 99 -15.99 -10.37 -2.42
C SER A 99 -16.27 -10.91 -1.01
N SER A 100 -15.88 -10.18 0.03
CA SER A 100 -16.11 -10.61 1.41
C SER A 100 -17.54 -10.38 1.89
N GLY A 101 -18.26 -9.41 1.30
CA GLY A 101 -19.53 -8.93 1.85
C GLY A 101 -19.36 -8.19 3.19
N ALA A 102 -18.13 -7.85 3.58
CA ALA A 102 -17.83 -7.14 4.81
C ALA A 102 -18.23 -5.66 4.73
N ASP A 103 -18.31 -5.03 5.91
CA ASP A 103 -18.52 -3.59 6.06
C ASP A 103 -17.19 -2.80 6.04
N LEU A 104 -16.06 -3.46 6.24
CA LEU A 104 -14.73 -2.82 6.30
C LEU A 104 -13.68 -3.69 5.62
N ALA A 105 -12.91 -3.10 4.72
CA ALA A 105 -11.66 -3.67 4.22
C ALA A 105 -10.51 -2.69 4.49
N VAL A 106 -9.40 -3.21 5.00
CA VAL A 106 -8.23 -2.44 5.40
C VAL A 106 -7.04 -2.82 4.53
N ILE A 107 -6.26 -1.83 4.10
CA ILE A 107 -4.95 -2.02 3.49
C ILE A 107 -3.91 -1.25 4.29
N VAL A 108 -2.80 -1.91 4.62
CA VAL A 108 -1.66 -1.28 5.30
C VAL A 108 -0.45 -1.29 4.38
N SER A 109 0.29 -0.20 4.33
CA SER A 109 1.52 -0.14 3.54
C SER A 109 2.62 -1.02 4.14
N GLN A 110 3.61 -1.38 3.33
CA GLN A 110 4.79 -2.12 3.79
C GLN A 110 5.44 -1.58 5.06
N PRO A 111 5.82 -0.29 5.18
CA PRO A 111 6.47 0.19 6.41
C PRO A 111 5.60 -0.02 7.64
N VAL A 112 4.31 0.31 7.56
CA VAL A 112 3.36 0.11 8.67
C VAL A 112 3.25 -1.36 9.04
N PHE A 113 3.14 -2.26 8.06
CA PHE A 113 3.04 -3.70 8.31
C PHE A 113 4.29 -4.26 9.00
N LEU A 114 5.47 -3.85 8.53
CA LEU A 114 6.76 -4.28 9.08
C LEU A 114 6.98 -3.75 10.50
N ASP A 115 6.58 -2.52 10.80
CA ASP A 115 6.81 -1.89 12.10
C ASP A 115 5.77 -2.25 13.16
N THR A 116 4.59 -2.73 12.74
CA THR A 116 3.50 -3.08 13.66
C THR A 116 3.29 -4.59 13.78
N VAL A 117 2.84 -5.23 12.70
CA VAL A 117 2.40 -6.63 12.71
C VAL A 117 3.60 -7.58 12.77
N MET A 118 4.61 -7.35 11.94
CA MET A 118 5.80 -8.23 11.91
C MET A 118 6.60 -8.19 13.22
N GLN A 119 6.63 -7.03 13.89
CA GLN A 119 7.30 -6.87 15.18
C GLN A 119 6.44 -7.35 16.37
N ARG A 120 5.23 -7.90 16.11
CA ARG A 120 4.28 -8.39 17.14
C ARG A 120 3.90 -7.30 18.14
N HIS A 121 3.82 -6.06 17.69
CA HIS A 121 3.34 -4.94 18.50
C HIS A 121 1.82 -4.84 18.55
N THR A 122 1.12 -5.69 17.80
CA THR A 122 -0.34 -5.86 17.81
C THR A 122 -0.70 -7.30 18.23
N GLY A 123 -1.95 -7.50 18.62
CA GLY A 123 -2.55 -8.84 18.75
C GLY A 123 -2.99 -9.48 17.43
N LEU A 124 -2.69 -8.85 16.29
CA LEU A 124 -2.96 -9.40 14.96
C LEU A 124 -1.78 -10.25 14.51
N GLU A 125 -2.07 -11.40 13.90
CA GLU A 125 -1.04 -12.26 13.34
C GLU A 125 -0.78 -11.91 11.87
N VAL A 126 0.43 -12.22 11.39
CA VAL A 126 0.81 -12.07 9.98
C VAL A 126 -0.17 -12.78 9.05
N THR A 127 -0.72 -13.92 9.50
CA THR A 127 -1.70 -14.73 8.76
C THR A 127 -3.05 -14.04 8.59
N ASP A 128 -3.38 -13.05 9.43
CA ASP A 128 -4.60 -12.25 9.30
C ASP A 128 -4.54 -11.27 8.12
N PHE A 129 -3.37 -11.17 7.48
CA PHE A 129 -3.10 -10.31 6.36
C PHE A 129 -2.71 -11.10 5.10
N ARG A 130 -3.05 -10.55 3.95
CA ARG A 130 -2.60 -11.02 2.63
C ARG A 130 -1.78 -9.96 1.92
N CYS A 131 -0.54 -10.29 1.59
CA CYS A 131 0.31 -9.43 0.78
C CYS A 131 -0.22 -9.33 -0.65
N VAL A 132 -0.26 -8.10 -1.17
CA VAL A 132 -0.71 -7.76 -2.53
C VAL A 132 0.18 -6.67 -3.12
N ARG A 133 0.38 -6.71 -4.43
CA ARG A 133 1.05 -5.64 -5.18
C ARG A 133 0.01 -4.63 -5.65
N VAL A 134 0.11 -3.37 -5.21
CA VAL A 134 -0.75 -2.28 -5.68
C VAL A 134 -0.01 -1.49 -6.75
N VAL A 135 -0.56 -1.49 -7.98
CA VAL A 135 -0.01 -0.73 -9.11
C VAL A 135 -1.05 0.28 -9.60
N SER A 136 -0.70 1.56 -9.64
CA SER A 136 -1.59 2.63 -10.11
C SER A 136 -0.79 3.86 -10.56
N LYS A 137 -0.81 4.17 -11.86
CA LYS A 137 0.02 5.23 -12.46
C LYS A 137 1.50 4.98 -12.16
N GLU A 138 2.20 5.97 -11.60
CA GLU A 138 3.61 5.91 -11.17
C GLU A 138 3.79 5.30 -9.77
N PHE A 139 2.75 4.70 -9.19
CA PHE A 139 2.79 4.05 -7.88
C PHE A 139 2.81 2.53 -8.04
N ALA A 140 3.79 1.88 -7.42
CA ALA A 140 3.88 0.43 -7.34
C ALA A 140 4.50 0.02 -5.99
N GLU A 141 3.68 -0.44 -5.06
CA GLU A 141 4.12 -0.84 -3.72
C GLU A 141 3.46 -2.14 -3.25
N ASP A 142 4.16 -2.87 -2.38
CA ASP A 142 3.60 -4.01 -1.67
C ASP A 142 2.80 -3.51 -0.48
N ALA A 143 1.65 -4.12 -0.26
CA ALA A 143 0.73 -3.76 0.80
C ALA A 143 0.01 -5.00 1.32
N TRP A 144 -0.56 -4.90 2.51
CA TRP A 144 -1.20 -6.01 3.18
C TRP A 144 -2.67 -5.70 3.42
N ILE A 145 -3.56 -6.56 2.92
CA ILE A 145 -4.99 -6.45 3.12
C ILE A 145 -5.40 -7.24 4.36
N HIS A 146 -6.27 -6.65 5.17
CA HIS A 146 -6.96 -7.29 6.27
C HIS A 146 -8.47 -6.98 6.20
N VAL A 147 -9.30 -7.99 6.40
CA VAL A 147 -10.76 -7.86 6.43
C VAL A 147 -11.27 -8.40 7.77
N PRO A 148 -11.61 -7.52 8.74
CA PRO A 148 -11.98 -7.97 10.08
C PRO A 148 -13.12 -8.99 10.07
N GLY A 149 -12.87 -10.15 10.69
CA GLY A 149 -13.83 -11.25 10.79
C GLY A 149 -14.00 -12.11 9.54
N HIS A 150 -13.14 -11.96 8.53
CA HIS A 150 -13.16 -12.74 7.29
C HIS A 150 -11.78 -13.32 6.98
N ASP A 151 -11.75 -14.49 6.34
CA ASP A 151 -10.50 -15.06 5.82
C ASP A 151 -10.09 -14.37 4.53
N VAL A 152 -9.04 -13.54 4.60
CA VAL A 152 -8.52 -12.76 3.47
C VAL A 152 -7.88 -13.63 2.38
N HIS A 153 -7.43 -14.86 2.71
CA HIS A 153 -6.80 -15.77 1.75
C HIS A 153 -7.83 -16.49 0.88
N GLY A 154 -9.07 -16.61 1.35
CA GLY A 154 -10.20 -17.15 0.58
C GLY A 154 -10.84 -16.15 -0.40
N LEU A 155 -10.46 -14.86 -0.36
CA LEU A 155 -11.07 -13.83 -1.20
C LEU A 155 -10.53 -13.83 -2.64
N ASP A 156 -11.43 -13.60 -3.60
CA ASP A 156 -11.05 -13.32 -4.99
C ASP A 156 -10.60 -11.85 -5.12
N LEU A 157 -9.30 -11.65 -5.00
CA LEU A 157 -8.66 -10.35 -5.13
C LEU A 157 -8.15 -10.08 -6.56
N GLY A 158 -8.52 -10.93 -7.52
CA GLY A 158 -7.93 -11.03 -8.85
C GLY A 158 -6.47 -11.51 -8.83
N ARG A 159 -5.95 -11.90 -10.00
CA ARG A 159 -4.52 -12.22 -10.12
C ARG A 159 -3.70 -10.99 -9.70
N ALA A 160 -2.89 -11.15 -8.66
CA ALA A 160 -1.70 -10.35 -8.52
C ALA A 160 -0.93 -10.53 -9.83
N SER A 161 -0.59 -9.45 -10.51
CA SER A 161 0.49 -9.53 -11.49
C SER A 161 1.70 -10.00 -10.70
N GLU A 162 2.07 -11.28 -10.87
CA GLU A 162 3.37 -11.76 -10.41
C GLU A 162 4.42 -10.77 -10.95
N PRO A 163 5.45 -10.42 -10.16
CA PRO A 163 6.56 -9.68 -10.72
C PRO A 163 7.09 -10.49 -11.90
N ASP A 164 7.05 -9.89 -13.10
CA ASP A 164 7.66 -10.44 -14.30
C ASP A 164 9.11 -10.79 -13.93
N ASP A 165 9.42 -12.09 -13.85
CA ASP A 165 10.79 -12.58 -13.75
C ASP A 165 11.44 -12.29 -15.11
N PRO A 166 12.42 -11.37 -15.23
CA PRO A 166 13.06 -11.08 -16.50
C PRO A 166 14.07 -12.21 -16.76
N GLY A 167 13.58 -13.40 -17.08
CA GLY A 167 14.39 -14.61 -16.99
C GLY A 167 13.79 -15.85 -17.67
N ALA A 168 12.95 -15.72 -18.69
CA ALA A 168 12.51 -16.87 -19.48
C ALA A 168 12.28 -16.53 -20.95
N GLU A 169 13.34 -16.09 -21.64
CA GLU A 169 13.35 -16.10 -23.10
C GLU A 169 13.46 -17.55 -23.60
N LYS A 170 12.42 -18.03 -24.30
CA LYS A 170 12.43 -19.35 -24.95
C LYS A 170 13.44 -19.36 -26.12
N PRO A 171 14.25 -20.42 -26.30
CA PRO A 171 15.24 -20.47 -27.36
C PRO A 171 14.55 -20.72 -28.71
N SER A 172 14.71 -19.79 -29.66
CA SER A 172 14.37 -20.01 -31.06
C SER A 172 15.62 -20.46 -31.83
N SER A 173 15.50 -21.58 -32.53
CA SER A 173 16.54 -22.13 -33.42
C SER A 173 16.68 -21.30 -34.71
N PRO A 174 17.84 -21.34 -35.40
CA PRO A 174 18.26 -20.31 -36.35
C PRO A 174 17.90 -20.63 -37.81
N PRO A 175 17.82 -19.63 -38.71
CA PRO A 175 17.96 -19.85 -40.14
C PRO A 175 19.37 -19.55 -40.68
N THR A 176 19.69 -20.29 -41.72
CA THR A 176 20.96 -20.49 -42.42
C THR A 176 21.52 -19.29 -43.20
N ARG A 177 22.84 -19.11 -43.00
CA ARG A 177 23.96 -18.48 -43.75
C ARG A 177 23.83 -18.14 -45.26
N ALA A 178 24.36 -16.95 -45.64
CA ALA A 178 25.34 -16.67 -46.72
C ALA A 178 25.80 -15.19 -46.62
N ALA A 179 26.99 -14.88 -46.09
CA ALA A 179 28.31 -14.76 -46.76
C ALA A 179 28.47 -13.52 -47.68
N ASP A 180 29.24 -12.51 -47.24
CA ASP A 180 30.45 -12.10 -47.95
C ASP A 180 31.47 -11.34 -47.05
N ARG A 181 32.75 -11.40 -47.44
CA ARG A 181 34.00 -11.08 -46.71
C ARG A 181 34.35 -9.57 -46.81
N ASP A 182 35.15 -8.93 -45.93
CA ASP A 182 36.61 -9.05 -45.80
C ASP A 182 37.19 -8.36 -44.53
N ALA A 183 38.25 -8.98 -43.99
CA ALA A 183 39.51 -8.51 -43.34
C ALA A 183 39.59 -7.11 -42.61
N ALA A 184 40.30 -6.87 -41.49
CA ALA A 184 41.43 -7.57 -40.84
C ALA A 184 41.74 -6.97 -39.41
N THR A 185 42.34 -7.81 -38.53
CA THR A 185 43.42 -7.54 -37.51
C THR A 185 43.11 -6.55 -36.35
N SER A 186 43.36 -6.75 -35.04
CA SER A 186 44.06 -7.72 -34.18
C SER A 186 43.78 -7.37 -32.69
N GLY A 187 43.86 -8.36 -31.77
CA GLY A 187 44.43 -8.13 -30.42
C GLY A 187 43.62 -8.57 -29.16
N GLY A 188 44.07 -9.66 -28.54
CA GLY A 188 44.25 -9.82 -27.07
C GLY A 188 43.03 -9.97 -26.13
N GLY A 189 42.85 -11.14 -25.51
CA GLY A 189 42.00 -11.32 -24.30
C GLY A 189 42.76 -11.05 -22.98
N PRO A 190 42.26 -11.43 -21.77
CA PRO A 190 40.99 -12.10 -21.44
C PRO A 190 40.16 -11.50 -20.25
N ARG A 191 38.87 -11.85 -20.23
CA ARG A 191 37.98 -12.23 -19.10
C ARG A 191 37.74 -11.33 -17.85
N ASP A 192 36.43 -11.24 -17.57
CA ASP A 192 35.73 -11.10 -16.27
C ASP A 192 35.56 -9.71 -15.64
N ALA A 193 34.39 -9.09 -15.85
CA ALA A 193 33.50 -8.57 -14.79
C ALA A 193 32.19 -8.03 -15.39
N LYS A 194 31.06 -8.43 -14.80
CA LYS A 194 29.70 -8.05 -15.20
C LYS A 194 29.47 -6.54 -15.04
N HIS A 195 29.04 -5.86 -16.10
CA HIS A 195 28.47 -4.52 -16.03
C HIS A 195 27.07 -4.57 -15.40
N TYR A 196 26.93 -4.06 -14.19
CA TYR A 196 25.66 -3.48 -13.74
C TYR A 196 25.68 -2.01 -14.13
N SER A 197 24.74 -1.59 -14.98
CA SER A 197 24.52 -0.19 -15.31
C SER A 197 24.09 0.56 -14.05
N ALA A 198 24.69 1.74 -13.85
CA ALA A 198 24.44 2.63 -12.73
C ALA A 198 22.96 3.02 -12.66
N GLY A 199 22.23 2.46 -11.70
CA GLY A 199 20.93 2.95 -11.29
C GLY A 199 21.08 4.27 -10.54
N HIS A 200 20.31 5.28 -10.96
CA HIS A 200 20.22 6.60 -10.36
C HIS A 200 20.25 6.57 -8.82
N VAL A 201 21.29 7.15 -8.22
CA VAL A 201 21.27 7.57 -6.83
C VAL A 201 20.61 8.93 -6.79
N VAL A 202 19.36 9.00 -6.33
CA VAL A 202 18.68 10.27 -6.03
C VAL A 202 19.25 10.79 -4.71
N HIS A 203 20.16 11.74 -4.79
CA HIS A 203 20.68 12.46 -3.65
C HIS A 203 19.73 13.64 -3.38
N ASN A 204 18.92 13.57 -2.32
CA ASN A 204 18.13 14.70 -1.87
C ASN A 204 18.83 15.36 -0.67
N GLU A 205 19.38 16.54 -0.89
CA GLU A 205 19.83 17.44 0.18
C GLU A 205 18.63 18.33 0.57
N PHE A 206 18.20 18.25 1.83
CA PHE A 206 17.14 19.09 2.37
C PHE A 206 17.77 20.12 3.31
N ASN A 207 17.56 21.41 3.03
CA ASN A 207 18.21 22.51 3.74
C ASN A 207 17.28 23.25 4.72
N ASP A 208 16.23 22.57 5.21
CA ASP A 208 15.33 23.10 6.24
C ASP A 208 14.66 21.96 7.04
N GLN A 209 14.09 22.26 8.23
CA GLN A 209 13.60 21.22 9.14
C GLN A 209 12.51 20.34 8.52
N VAL A 210 12.83 19.05 8.33
CA VAL A 210 11.89 18.00 7.92
C VAL A 210 11.24 17.44 9.17
N ASP A 211 9.94 17.69 9.34
CA ASP A 211 9.11 17.07 10.37
C ASP A 211 8.21 15.99 9.73
N ALA A 212 8.27 14.77 10.29
CA ALA A 212 7.65 13.55 9.78
C ALA A 212 6.86 12.87 10.90
N SER A 213 5.78 13.51 11.32
CA SER A 213 5.13 13.24 12.60
C SER A 213 3.87 12.35 12.45
N ASN A 214 4.10 11.15 11.91
CA ASN A 214 3.37 9.86 11.97
C ASN A 214 1.92 9.70 11.47
N GLY A 215 1.77 8.77 10.51
CA GLY A 215 0.52 8.10 10.14
C GLY A 215 -0.44 8.94 9.28
N VAL A 216 -0.56 8.58 8.01
CA VAL A 216 -1.62 9.05 7.12
C VAL A 216 -2.68 7.96 7.00
N ILE A 217 -3.92 8.29 7.34
CA ILE A 217 -5.08 7.42 7.19
C ILE A 217 -5.97 7.96 6.07
N GLY A 218 -6.29 7.13 5.09
CA GLY A 218 -7.29 7.40 4.06
C GLY A 218 -8.51 6.52 4.25
N MET A 219 -9.70 7.11 4.33
CA MET A 219 -11.00 6.43 4.36
C MET A 219 -11.79 6.80 3.10
N ARG A 220 -12.43 5.82 2.47
CA ARG A 220 -13.43 6.04 1.40
C ARG A 220 -14.73 5.35 1.78
N PHE A 221 -15.83 6.03 1.48
CA PHE A 221 -17.19 5.52 1.61
C PHE A 221 -17.63 4.96 0.25
N GLU A 222 -18.29 3.80 0.24
CA GLU A 222 -18.99 3.26 -0.93
C GLU A 222 -20.48 3.15 -0.66
#